data_AF-A0A7K4IC64-F1
#
_entry.id   AF-A0A7K4IC64-F1
#
_cell.length_a   1.000
_cell.length_b   1.000
_cell.length_c   1.000
_cell.angle_alpha   90.00
_cell.angle_beta   90.00
_cell.angle_gamma   90.00
#
_symmetry.space_group_name_H-M   'P 1'
#
loop_
_entity.id
_entity.type
_entity.pdbx_description
1 polymer ?
#
loop_
_entity_poly.entity_id
_entity_poly.type
_entity_poly.pdbx_seq_one_letter_code
_entity_poly.pdbx_strand_id
1 'polypeptide(L)'
;MNTTFDARSDGRPLESERTIRLRAAQILGRYNKSHDELHSLLHGLRNATDVDSVVYSGVKAIVLGVLKRLNTIDFLISKSSSRGTTESLTAWEKGTLRAFVYEYTIQSTPLSRLRTLYPFMSKRAYAAARRATQRDLTALANRLPEVQRLSVLYSHPTFMVETLLKNMTESEAIMLMEANNSSRDYFIRVNRLKAEEEAVVAELGSHNLRFMRDPEVQGVFRVSSGISDLVTSDHFRNGEILVQDKASVLAAKALQAKEGDTVWDACAAPGMKTQLLWEEMNGSGRLIATDRSMDRLVDAASRGKRLGMDDVQWVCADASKCPVRNADLILIDAPCSSTGVFRSHP
;
A
#
# COMPACT_ATOMS: atom_id res chain seq x y z
N MET A 1 34.63 1.31 0.07
CA MET A 1 34.47 2.78 0.05
C MET A 1 33.06 3.09 0.50
N ASN A 2 32.95 3.76 1.64
CA ASN A 2 31.70 4.05 2.36
C ASN A 2 30.75 4.93 1.52
N THR A 3 29.57 4.41 1.21
CA THR A 3 28.39 5.22 0.87
C THR A 3 27.57 5.40 2.14
N THR A 4 27.87 6.47 2.86
CA THR A 4 27.00 7.04 3.89
C THR A 4 25.64 7.35 3.27
N PHE A 5 24.61 6.59 3.66
CA PHE A 5 23.22 6.98 3.46
C PHE A 5 23.00 8.26 4.29
N ASP A 6 23.03 9.39 3.60
CA ASP A 6 22.68 10.68 4.19
C ASP A 6 21.18 10.64 4.51
N ALA A 7 20.86 10.61 5.80
CA ALA A 7 19.51 10.68 6.30
C ALA A 7 18.97 12.07 5.95
N ARG A 8 18.22 12.16 4.86
CA ARG A 8 17.53 13.37 4.40
C ARG A 8 16.82 14.05 5.57
N SER A 9 17.42 15.11 6.12
CA SER A 9 16.65 16.12 6.84
C SER A 9 15.98 16.97 5.77
N ASP A 10 14.71 16.70 5.48
CA ASP A 10 13.94 17.36 4.40
C ASP A 10 13.71 18.88 4.61
N GLY A 11 14.54 19.59 5.38
CA GLY A 11 14.40 21.04 5.62
C GLY A 11 13.07 21.47 6.26
N ARG A 12 12.26 20.52 6.74
CA ARG A 12 10.93 20.78 7.28
C ARG A 12 10.99 21.52 8.63
N PRO A 13 10.06 22.44 8.91
CA PRO A 13 9.96 23.06 10.22
C PRO A 13 9.79 22.01 11.32
N LEU A 14 10.54 22.14 12.41
CA LEU A 14 10.55 21.17 13.52
C LEU A 14 9.15 20.89 14.07
N GLU A 15 8.27 21.89 14.07
CA GLU A 15 6.90 21.75 14.58
C GLU A 15 6.02 20.87 13.70
N SER A 16 6.21 20.93 12.38
CA SER A 16 5.55 20.02 11.44
C SER A 16 6.01 18.58 11.67
N GLU A 17 7.32 18.37 11.86
CA GLU A 17 7.89 17.06 12.15
C GLU A 17 7.37 16.45 13.46
N ARG A 18 7.16 17.27 14.50
CA ARG A 18 6.54 16.84 15.77
C ARG A 18 5.07 16.50 15.60
N THR A 19 4.34 17.32 14.87
CA THR A 19 2.91 17.12 14.59
C THR A 19 2.69 15.79 13.86
N ILE A 20 3.53 15.49 12.86
CA ILE A 20 3.50 14.21 12.13
C ILE A 20 3.60 13.02 13.10
N ARG A 21 4.55 13.04 14.04
CA ARG A 21 4.79 11.93 14.97
C ARG A 21 3.71 11.82 16.03
N LEU A 22 3.21 12.96 16.51
CA LEU A 22 2.07 13.02 17.41
C LEU A 22 0.86 12.33 16.75
N ARG A 23 0.47 12.75 15.55
CA ARG A 23 -0.69 12.19 14.83
C ARG A 23 -0.47 10.72 14.45
N ALA A 24 0.73 10.33 14.02
CA ALA A 24 1.04 8.92 13.72
C ALA A 24 0.88 8.01 14.94
N ALA A 25 1.37 8.43 16.12
CA ALA A 25 1.19 7.70 17.36
C ALA A 25 -0.30 7.56 17.76
N GLN A 26 -1.17 8.53 17.38
CA GLN A 26 -2.59 8.53 17.75
C GLN A 26 -3.30 7.44 16.94
N ILE A 27 -2.98 7.39 15.64
CA ILE A 27 -3.48 6.36 14.74
C ILE A 27 -2.98 4.98 15.17
N LEU A 28 -1.68 4.82 15.42
CA LEU A 28 -1.10 3.55 15.85
C LEU A 28 -1.62 3.05 17.20
N GLY A 29 -1.99 3.97 18.09
CA GLY A 29 -2.59 3.63 19.37
C GLY A 29 -4.06 3.20 19.25
N ARG A 30 -4.79 3.72 18.26
CA ARG A 30 -6.19 3.30 18.00
C ARG A 30 -6.28 2.04 17.17
N TYR A 31 -5.33 1.82 16.28
CA TYR A 31 -5.32 0.68 15.37
C TYR A 31 -5.43 -0.66 16.12
N ASN A 32 -6.53 -1.38 15.89
CA ASN A 32 -6.82 -2.66 16.51
C ASN A 32 -6.74 -3.84 15.51
N LYS A 33 -5.83 -3.77 14.54
CA LYS A 33 -5.57 -4.85 13.57
C LYS A 33 -6.73 -5.13 12.60
N SER A 34 -7.52 -4.12 12.24
CA SER A 34 -8.53 -4.23 11.17
C SER A 34 -8.25 -3.26 10.02
N HIS A 35 -8.44 -3.72 8.78
CA HIS A 35 -8.17 -2.94 7.56
C HIS A 35 -9.10 -1.73 7.43
N ASP A 36 -10.40 -1.94 7.66
CA ASP A 36 -11.42 -0.89 7.53
C ASP A 36 -11.19 0.26 8.53
N GLU A 37 -10.65 -0.06 9.71
CA GLU A 37 -10.30 0.94 10.71
C GLU A 37 -9.08 1.77 10.31
N LEU A 38 -8.02 1.18 9.76
CA LEU A 38 -6.87 1.96 9.29
C LEU A 38 -7.27 2.92 8.16
N HIS A 39 -8.08 2.45 7.20
CA HIS A 39 -8.59 3.28 6.13
C HIS A 39 -9.45 4.42 6.68
N SER A 40 -10.36 4.13 7.60
CA SER A 40 -11.20 5.12 8.28
C SER A 40 -10.38 6.16 9.05
N LEU A 41 -9.36 5.73 9.82
CA LEU A 41 -8.48 6.61 10.60
C LEU A 41 -7.66 7.56 9.69
N LEU A 42 -7.10 7.03 8.60
CA LEU A 42 -6.36 7.85 7.63
C LEU A 42 -7.28 8.78 6.85
N HIS A 43 -8.47 8.32 6.47
CA HIS A 43 -9.47 9.15 5.80
C HIS A 43 -9.95 10.30 6.70
N GLY A 44 -10.24 10.01 7.97
CA GLY A 44 -10.59 11.03 8.96
C GLY A 44 -9.48 12.07 9.16
N LEU A 45 -8.22 11.65 9.16
CA LEU A 45 -7.07 12.56 9.22
C LEU A 45 -6.97 13.44 7.97
N ARG A 46 -7.18 12.87 6.77
CA ARG A 46 -7.10 13.60 5.50
C ARG A 46 -8.12 14.75 5.42
N ASN A 47 -9.29 14.57 6.03
CA ASN A 47 -10.37 15.55 6.02
C ASN A 47 -10.36 16.50 7.22
N ALA A 48 -9.35 16.41 8.09
CA ALA A 48 -9.19 17.32 9.21
C ALA A 48 -8.72 18.69 8.73
N THR A 49 -9.33 19.76 9.25
CA THR A 49 -9.09 21.15 8.81
C THR A 49 -7.70 21.66 9.16
N ASP A 50 -7.01 21.03 10.11
CA ASP A 50 -5.68 21.41 10.62
C ASP A 50 -4.54 20.56 10.02
N VAL A 51 -4.81 19.74 9.00
CA VAL A 51 -3.83 18.83 8.42
C VAL A 51 -3.58 19.17 6.95
N ASP A 52 -2.40 19.69 6.65
CA ASP A 52 -1.95 19.87 5.28
C ASP A 52 -1.49 18.54 4.62
N SER A 53 -1.26 18.58 3.31
CA SER A 53 -0.84 17.42 2.52
C SER A 53 0.52 16.85 2.93
N VAL A 54 1.42 17.69 3.45
CA VAL A 54 2.77 17.32 3.90
C VAL A 54 2.68 16.56 5.22
N VAL A 55 1.91 17.06 6.18
CA VAL A 55 1.63 16.41 7.46
C VAL A 55 0.92 15.09 7.21
N TYR A 56 -0.12 15.06 6.39
CA TYR A 56 -0.83 13.82 6.06
C TYR A 56 0.10 12.76 5.47
N SER A 57 0.93 13.14 4.49
CA SER A 57 1.88 12.23 3.84
C SER A 57 2.93 11.71 4.82
N GLY A 58 3.45 12.58 5.70
CA GLY A 58 4.38 12.20 6.76
C GLY A 58 3.77 11.22 7.76
N VAL A 59 2.53 11.49 8.20
CA VAL A 59 1.80 10.60 9.12
C VAL A 59 1.60 9.23 8.49
N LYS A 60 1.07 9.21 7.26
CA LYS A 60 0.84 7.96 6.51
C LYS A 60 2.14 7.16 6.34
N ALA A 61 3.26 7.82 6.05
CA ALA A 61 4.56 7.17 5.92
C ALA A 61 5.02 6.47 7.20
N ILE A 62 4.93 7.14 8.37
CA ILE A 62 5.29 6.54 9.65
C ILE A 62 4.34 5.40 10.02
N VAL A 63 3.02 5.60 9.90
CA VAL A 63 2.04 4.58 10.25
C VAL A 63 2.25 3.31 9.42
N LEU A 64 2.31 3.42 8.09
CA LEU A 64 2.52 2.26 7.22
C LEU A 64 3.90 1.62 7.43
N GLY A 65 4.93 2.43 7.71
CA GLY A 65 6.27 1.93 8.04
C GLY A 65 6.29 1.09 9.32
N VAL A 66 5.61 1.56 10.37
CA VAL A 66 5.45 0.82 11.62
C VAL A 66 4.66 -0.47 11.40
N LEU A 67 3.54 -0.43 10.65
CA LEU A 67 2.72 -1.61 10.40
C LEU A 67 3.48 -2.69 9.61
N LYS A 68 4.26 -2.32 8.59
CA LYS A 68 5.17 -3.23 7.87
C LYS A 68 6.13 -3.95 8.80
N ARG A 69 6.61 -3.26 9.84
CA ARG A 69 7.62 -3.75 10.77
C ARG A 69 7.05 -4.13 12.14
N LEU A 70 5.72 -4.31 12.24
CA LEU A 70 5.02 -4.40 13.52
C LEU A 70 5.50 -5.59 14.36
N ASN A 71 5.69 -6.76 13.74
CA ASN A 71 6.14 -7.96 14.45
C ASN A 71 7.57 -7.79 14.99
N THR A 72 8.47 -7.21 14.19
CA THR A 72 9.84 -6.89 14.63
C THR A 72 9.83 -5.90 15.79
N ILE A 73 9.06 -4.82 15.68
CA ILE A 73 8.97 -3.75 16.68
C ILE A 73 8.39 -4.28 17.99
N ASP A 74 7.25 -4.98 17.93
CA ASP A 74 6.61 -5.54 19.11
C ASP A 74 7.48 -6.61 19.77
N PHE A 75 8.24 -7.40 19.00
CA PHE A 75 9.22 -8.32 19.53
C PHE A 75 10.32 -7.60 20.34
N LEU A 76 10.94 -6.56 19.79
CA LEU A 76 11.97 -5.77 20.48
C LEU A 76 11.43 -5.12 21.77
N ILE A 77 10.22 -4.57 21.72
CA ILE A 77 9.54 -3.99 22.89
C ILE A 77 9.30 -5.05 23.96
N SER A 78 8.81 -6.24 23.57
CA SER A 78 8.51 -7.34 24.50
C SER A 78 9.74 -7.84 25.23
N LYS A 79 10.89 -7.95 24.54
CA LYS A 79 12.15 -8.40 25.15
C LYS A 79 12.78 -7.36 26.07
N SER A 80 12.32 -6.12 26.02
CA SER A 80 12.92 -4.96 26.69
C SER A 80 12.11 -4.43 27.86
N SER A 81 10.94 -5.02 28.09
CA SER A 81 10.03 -4.64 29.15
C SER A 81 10.10 -5.67 30.27
N SER A 82 10.19 -5.22 31.53
CA SER A 82 9.90 -6.10 32.66
C SER A 82 8.43 -6.55 32.57
N ARG A 83 8.12 -7.77 33.04
CA ARG A 83 6.75 -8.31 33.06
C ARG A 83 5.76 -7.24 33.57
N GLY A 84 4.70 -6.98 32.80
CA GLY A 84 3.65 -6.00 33.11
C GLY A 84 3.89 -4.54 32.66
N THR A 85 5.12 -4.14 32.25
CA THR A 85 5.39 -2.73 31.89
C THR A 85 4.62 -2.30 30.63
N THR A 86 4.69 -3.08 29.55
CA THR A 86 4.01 -2.76 28.28
C THR A 86 2.50 -2.92 28.38
N GLU A 87 2.02 -3.84 29.21
CA GLU A 87 0.59 -4.08 29.44
C GLU A 87 -0.07 -2.88 30.14
N SER A 88 0.65 -2.25 31.07
CA SER A 88 0.19 -1.05 31.78
C SER A 88 0.23 0.25 30.95
N LEU A 89 0.81 0.24 29.75
CA LEU A 89 0.81 1.42 28.87
C LEU A 89 -0.56 1.63 28.24
N THR A 90 -0.97 2.88 28.16
CA THR A 90 -2.17 3.27 27.40
C THR A 90 -1.99 2.94 25.92
N ALA A 91 -3.10 2.84 25.18
CA ALA A 91 -3.07 2.55 23.75
C ALA A 91 -2.24 3.60 22.97
N TRP A 92 -2.40 4.88 23.35
CA TRP A 92 -1.58 6.00 22.88
C TRP A 92 -0.07 5.80 23.14
N GLU A 93 0.32 5.47 24.36
CA GLU A 93 1.73 5.26 24.71
C GLU A 93 2.36 4.08 23.95
N LYS A 94 1.57 3.02 23.70
CA LYS A 94 2.00 1.90 22.84
C LYS A 94 2.23 2.38 21.40
N GLY A 95 1.34 3.22 20.86
CA GLY A 95 1.51 3.86 19.56
C GLY A 95 2.78 4.70 19.48
N THR A 96 3.04 5.54 20.49
CA THR A 96 4.26 6.36 20.55
C THR A 96 5.52 5.50 20.65
N LEU A 97 5.50 4.45 21.48
CA LEU A 97 6.62 3.53 21.65
C LEU A 97 6.96 2.82 20.34
N ARG A 98 5.96 2.33 19.60
CA ARG A 98 6.15 1.68 18.30
C ARG A 98 6.76 2.62 17.27
N ALA A 99 6.23 3.83 17.14
CA ALA A 99 6.75 4.83 16.20
C ALA A 99 8.21 5.21 16.52
N PHE A 100 8.54 5.41 17.79
CA PHE A 100 9.91 5.71 18.22
C PHE A 100 10.88 4.58 17.89
N VAL A 101 10.53 3.33 18.24
CA VAL A 101 11.40 2.16 17.98
C VAL A 101 11.56 1.94 16.47
N TYR A 102 10.50 2.13 15.69
CA TYR A 102 10.58 2.09 14.22
C TYR A 102 11.57 3.11 13.65
N GLU A 103 11.45 4.39 14.01
CA GLU A 103 12.34 5.42 13.47
C GLU A 103 13.80 5.21 13.89
N TYR A 104 14.05 4.68 15.09
CA TYR A 104 15.41 4.33 15.50
C TYR A 104 15.94 3.10 14.78
N THR A 105 15.24 1.97 14.85
CA THR A 105 15.76 0.67 14.42
C THR A 105 15.69 0.49 12.90
N ILE A 106 14.68 1.04 12.24
CA ILE A 106 14.42 0.83 10.81
C ILE A 106 14.85 2.05 9.98
N GLN A 107 14.60 3.27 10.47
CA GLN A 107 15.02 4.49 9.76
C GLN A 107 16.39 5.02 10.23
N SER A 108 17.04 4.36 11.19
CA SER A 108 18.35 4.74 11.71
C SER A 108 18.41 6.18 12.24
N THR A 109 17.29 6.71 12.75
CA THR A 109 17.22 8.07 13.27
C THR A 109 17.94 8.17 14.61
N PRO A 110 18.90 9.11 14.80
CA PRO A 110 19.66 9.23 16.04
C PRO A 110 18.77 9.51 17.27
N LEU A 111 19.11 8.92 18.43
CA LEU A 111 18.38 9.12 19.69
C LEU A 111 18.26 10.60 20.11
N SER A 112 19.29 11.40 19.83
CA SER A 112 19.29 12.85 20.10
C SER A 112 18.19 13.56 19.32
N ARG A 113 18.01 13.22 18.04
CA ARG A 113 16.96 13.76 17.19
C ARG A 113 15.58 13.27 17.64
N LEU A 114 15.43 11.97 17.90
CA LEU A 114 14.17 11.40 18.36
C LEU A 114 13.69 12.02 19.67
N ARG A 115 14.60 12.32 20.61
CA ARG A 115 14.26 13.02 21.85
C ARG A 115 13.63 14.40 21.59
N THR A 116 14.10 15.11 20.58
CA THR A 116 13.55 16.43 20.19
C THR A 116 12.21 16.30 19.46
N LEU A 117 12.02 15.21 18.71
CA LEU A 117 10.84 14.95 17.89
C LEU A 117 9.66 14.36 18.65
N TYR A 118 9.91 13.73 19.80
CA TYR A 118 8.90 13.11 20.67
C TYR A 118 8.80 13.80 22.05
N PRO A 119 8.58 15.13 22.13
CA PRO A 119 8.50 15.83 23.41
C PRO A 119 7.30 15.38 24.26
N PHE A 120 6.27 14.80 23.63
CA PHE A 120 5.05 14.30 24.24
C PHE A 120 5.16 12.86 24.79
N MET A 121 6.30 12.20 24.62
CA MET A 121 6.48 10.82 25.07
C MET A 121 6.61 10.75 26.60
N SER A 122 5.85 9.86 27.24
CA SER A 122 5.94 9.68 28.69
C SER A 122 7.32 9.14 29.10
N LYS A 123 7.80 9.50 30.30
CA LYS A 123 9.09 9.01 30.83
C LYS A 123 9.18 7.48 30.82
N ARG A 124 8.06 6.80 31.09
CA ARG A 124 7.94 5.34 31.09
C ARG A 124 8.07 4.76 29.67
N ALA A 125 7.33 5.32 28.70
CA ALA A 125 7.42 4.90 27.31
C ALA A 125 8.83 5.14 26.73
N TYR A 126 9.44 6.30 27.02
CA TYR A 126 10.80 6.60 26.58
C TYR A 126 11.83 5.63 27.17
N ALA A 127 11.72 5.29 28.46
CA ALA A 127 12.62 4.31 29.09
C ALA A 127 12.47 2.91 28.46
N ALA A 128 11.25 2.50 28.12
CA ALA A 128 11.00 1.25 27.40
C ALA A 128 11.59 1.27 25.99
N ALA A 129 11.40 2.38 25.25
CA ALA A 129 11.96 2.58 23.92
C ALA A 129 13.48 2.47 23.94
N ARG A 130 14.14 3.20 24.85
CA ARG A 130 15.61 3.18 25.00
C ARG A 130 16.15 1.77 25.25
N ARG A 131 15.45 0.96 26.07
CA ARG A 131 15.86 -0.44 26.29
C ARG A 131 15.69 -1.29 25.02
N ALA A 132 14.62 -1.07 24.26
CA ALA A 132 14.37 -1.75 22.99
C ALA A 132 15.43 -1.42 21.94
N THR A 133 15.83 -0.14 21.83
CA THR A 133 16.84 0.33 20.89
C THR A 133 18.26 -0.17 21.19
N GLN A 134 18.51 -0.66 22.41
CA GLN A 134 19.80 -1.24 22.82
C GLN A 134 19.91 -2.74 22.55
N ARG A 135 18.85 -3.38 22.06
CA ARG A 135 18.86 -4.82 21.78
C ARG A 135 19.39 -5.10 20.38
N ASP A 136 20.19 -6.14 20.28
CA ASP A 136 20.57 -6.73 19.01
C ASP A 136 19.44 -7.66 18.52
N LEU A 137 18.73 -7.23 17.48
CA LEU A 137 17.63 -7.98 16.87
C LEU A 137 18.12 -9.34 16.37
N THR A 138 19.25 -9.37 15.67
CA THR A 138 19.80 -10.58 15.05
C THR A 138 20.21 -11.59 16.11
N ALA A 139 20.92 -11.14 17.15
CA ALA A 139 21.33 -12.02 18.25
C ALA A 139 20.14 -12.58 19.05
N LEU A 140 19.05 -11.81 19.19
CA LEU A 140 17.81 -12.30 19.81
C LEU A 140 17.06 -13.27 18.90
N ALA A 141 16.95 -12.97 17.61
CA ALA A 141 16.21 -13.79 16.64
C ALA A 141 16.90 -15.13 16.41
N ASN A 142 18.24 -15.19 16.41
CA ASN A 142 19.00 -16.43 16.22
C ASN A 142 18.80 -17.47 17.33
N ARG A 143 18.18 -17.09 18.46
CA ARG A 143 17.82 -18.01 19.55
C ARG A 143 16.41 -18.59 19.40
N LEU A 144 15.68 -18.17 18.37
CA LEU A 144 14.33 -18.64 18.09
C LEU A 144 14.36 -19.80 17.09
N PRO A 145 13.33 -20.67 17.09
CA PRO A 145 13.15 -21.62 16.01
C PRO A 145 12.93 -20.90 14.68
N GLU A 146 13.19 -21.60 13.57
CA GLU A 146 13.25 -21.05 12.21
C GLU A 146 12.06 -20.13 11.87
N VAL A 147 10.83 -20.60 12.07
CA VAL A 147 9.61 -19.84 11.78
C VAL A 147 9.55 -18.54 12.58
N GLN A 148 9.81 -18.58 13.90
CA GLN A 148 9.77 -17.37 14.72
C GLN A 148 10.95 -16.44 14.44
N ARG A 149 12.12 -16.99 14.09
CA ARG A 149 13.30 -16.24 13.65
C ARG A 149 12.96 -15.42 12.41
N LEU A 150 12.46 -16.05 11.35
CA LEU A 150 12.10 -15.39 10.11
C LEU A 150 10.93 -14.41 10.30
N SER A 151 9.93 -14.78 11.09
CA SER A 151 8.78 -13.93 11.45
C SER A 151 9.23 -12.59 12.06
N VAL A 152 10.24 -12.62 12.92
CA VAL A 152 10.75 -11.43 13.61
C VAL A 152 11.74 -10.65 12.73
N LEU A 153 12.63 -11.32 12.00
CA LEU A 153 13.62 -10.66 11.14
C LEU A 153 12.95 -9.94 9.96
N TYR A 154 11.95 -10.58 9.36
CA TYR A 154 11.27 -10.07 8.18
C TYR A 154 9.88 -9.50 8.49
N SER A 155 9.43 -9.51 9.74
CA SER A 155 8.17 -8.89 10.17
C SER A 155 6.90 -9.48 9.54
N HIS A 156 6.82 -10.80 9.42
CA HIS A 156 5.62 -11.50 8.94
C HIS A 156 5.01 -12.35 10.06
N PRO A 157 3.67 -12.52 10.11
CA PRO A 157 3.05 -13.45 11.06
C PRO A 157 3.56 -14.88 10.86
N THR A 158 3.68 -15.66 11.94
CA THR A 158 4.22 -17.03 11.88
C THR A 158 3.46 -17.93 10.90
N PHE A 159 2.12 -17.84 10.86
CA PHE A 159 1.31 -18.63 9.92
C PHE A 159 1.67 -18.34 8.45
N MET A 160 2.06 -17.09 8.14
CA MET A 160 2.46 -16.70 6.78
C MET A 160 3.84 -17.27 6.47
N VAL A 161 4.79 -17.17 7.40
CA VAL A 161 6.12 -17.77 7.27
C VAL A 161 6.02 -19.28 7.05
N GLU A 162 5.21 -19.97 7.87
CA GLU A 162 4.93 -21.41 7.73
C GLU A 162 4.34 -21.73 6.35
N THR A 163 3.39 -20.92 5.88
CA THR A 163 2.79 -21.09 4.55
C THR A 163 3.83 -20.91 3.44
N LEU A 164 4.73 -19.93 3.54
CA LEU A 164 5.78 -19.72 2.55
C LEU A 164 6.77 -20.89 2.54
N LEU A 165 7.32 -21.27 3.69
CA LEU A 165 8.28 -22.38 3.77
C LEU A 165 7.70 -23.74 3.32
N LYS A 166 6.37 -23.90 3.38
CA LYS A 166 5.68 -25.08 2.85
C LYS A 166 5.63 -25.11 1.31
N ASN A 167 5.67 -23.95 0.64
CA ASN A 167 5.40 -23.83 -0.80
C ASN A 167 6.58 -23.31 -1.62
N MET A 168 7.66 -22.83 -1.00
CA MET A 168 8.87 -22.35 -1.67
C MET A 168 10.11 -22.55 -0.77
N THR A 169 11.30 -22.39 -1.34
CA THR A 169 12.55 -22.49 -0.57
C THR A 169 12.70 -21.36 0.44
N GLU A 170 13.52 -21.55 1.48
CA GLU A 170 13.81 -20.49 2.47
C GLU A 170 14.32 -19.21 1.78
N SER A 171 15.20 -19.34 0.78
CA SER A 171 15.73 -18.21 0.02
C SER A 171 14.63 -17.42 -0.71
N GLU A 172 13.71 -18.11 -1.40
CA GLU A 172 12.57 -17.48 -2.07
C GLU A 172 11.61 -16.82 -1.08
N ALA A 173 11.34 -17.48 0.05
CA ALA A 173 10.51 -16.92 1.11
C ALA A 173 11.13 -15.63 1.68
N ILE A 174 12.44 -15.63 1.93
CA ILE A 174 13.18 -14.45 2.39
C ILE A 174 13.08 -13.32 1.36
N MET A 175 13.36 -13.60 0.07
CA MET A 175 13.26 -12.59 -1.00
C MET A 175 11.86 -11.97 -1.07
N LEU A 176 10.81 -12.79 -0.98
CA LEU A 176 9.43 -12.31 -0.99
C LEU A 176 9.10 -11.46 0.24
N MET A 177 9.51 -11.89 1.43
CA MET A 177 9.28 -11.15 2.67
C MET A 177 10.04 -9.82 2.69
N GLU A 178 11.26 -9.76 2.15
CA GLU A 178 12.00 -8.53 1.95
C GLU A 178 11.29 -7.60 0.96
N ALA A 179 10.84 -8.13 -0.19
CA ALA A 179 10.09 -7.38 -1.19
C ALA A 179 8.79 -6.79 -0.60
N ASN A 180 8.07 -7.57 0.21
CA ASN A 180 6.87 -7.12 0.92
C ASN A 180 7.12 -5.92 1.85
N ASN A 181 8.29 -5.83 2.45
CA ASN A 181 8.66 -4.72 3.33
C ASN A 181 9.22 -3.49 2.61
N SER A 182 9.59 -3.63 1.35
CA SER A 182 10.13 -2.52 0.56
C SER A 182 9.06 -1.46 0.25
N SER A 183 9.49 -0.29 -0.22
CA SER A 183 8.60 0.77 -0.70
C SER A 183 7.80 0.31 -1.91
N ARG A 184 6.50 0.59 -2.00
CA ARG A 184 5.65 0.17 -3.13
C ARG A 184 6.13 0.78 -4.45
N ASP A 185 6.14 -0.01 -5.51
CA ASP A 185 6.25 0.49 -6.88
C ASP A 185 4.90 0.96 -7.41
N TYR A 186 4.88 2.11 -8.06
CA TYR A 186 3.69 2.60 -8.74
C TYR A 186 3.82 2.38 -10.23
N PHE A 187 2.75 1.88 -10.82
CA PHE A 187 2.62 1.70 -12.25
C PHE A 187 1.45 2.52 -12.75
N ILE A 188 1.63 3.10 -13.92
CA ILE A 188 0.61 3.86 -14.63
C ILE A 188 0.43 3.30 -16.03
N ARG A 189 -0.74 3.55 -16.61
CA ARG A 189 -1.01 3.37 -18.04
C ARG A 189 -1.77 4.57 -18.58
N VAL A 190 -1.60 4.81 -19.88
CA VAL A 190 -2.41 5.79 -20.61
C VAL A 190 -3.71 5.15 -21.03
N ASN A 191 -4.81 5.88 -20.90
CA ASN A 191 -6.13 5.48 -21.37
C ASN A 191 -6.25 5.76 -22.87
N ARG A 192 -6.11 4.71 -23.68
CA ARG A 192 -6.16 4.84 -25.16
C ARG A 192 -7.53 5.27 -25.69
N LEU A 193 -8.59 5.16 -24.89
CA LEU A 193 -9.91 5.69 -25.25
C LEU A 193 -10.00 7.22 -25.15
N LYS A 194 -9.01 7.87 -24.52
CA LYS A 194 -9.09 9.30 -24.18
C LYS A 194 -7.91 10.13 -24.67
N ALA A 195 -6.74 9.53 -24.83
CA ALA A 195 -5.55 10.24 -25.24
C ALA A 195 -4.54 9.32 -25.94
N GLU A 196 -3.74 9.92 -26.81
CA GLU A 196 -2.61 9.26 -27.45
C GLU A 196 -1.44 9.13 -26.46
N GLU A 197 -0.86 7.94 -26.39
CA GLU A 197 0.17 7.61 -25.41
C GLU A 197 1.40 8.52 -25.52
N GLU A 198 1.89 8.73 -26.75
CA GLU A 198 3.08 9.53 -27.03
C GLU A 198 2.90 10.99 -26.58
N ALA A 199 1.71 11.56 -26.77
CA ALA A 199 1.40 12.94 -26.38
C ALA A 199 1.40 13.08 -24.86
N VAL A 200 0.71 12.18 -24.15
CA VAL A 200 0.65 12.18 -22.68
C VAL A 200 2.04 11.95 -22.09
N VAL A 201 2.81 11.01 -22.62
CA VAL A 201 4.16 10.70 -22.14
C VAL A 201 5.11 11.88 -22.31
N ALA A 202 5.04 12.60 -23.44
CA ALA A 202 5.85 13.79 -23.68
C ALA A 202 5.52 14.91 -22.68
N GLU A 203 4.24 15.15 -22.41
CA GLU A 203 3.79 16.19 -21.48
C GLU A 203 4.15 15.83 -20.02
N LEU A 204 3.95 14.58 -19.61
CA LEU A 204 4.35 14.10 -18.29
C LEU A 204 5.86 14.21 -18.04
N GLY A 205 6.67 13.99 -19.07
CA GLY A 205 8.13 14.12 -18.99
C GLY A 205 8.62 15.53 -18.70
N SER A 206 7.79 16.55 -18.96
CA SER A 206 8.10 17.95 -18.67
C SER A 206 7.89 18.36 -17.21
N HIS A 207 7.29 17.49 -16.40
CA HIS A 207 7.01 17.71 -14.98
C HIS A 207 8.07 17.07 -14.07
N ASN A 208 8.02 17.30 -12.75
CA ASN A 208 8.86 16.63 -11.74
C ASN A 208 8.57 15.11 -11.57
N LEU A 209 7.93 14.49 -12.56
CA LEU A 209 7.60 13.09 -12.60
C LEU A 209 8.75 12.32 -13.27
N ARG A 210 9.24 11.27 -12.61
CA ARG A 210 10.17 10.32 -13.24
C ARG A 210 9.48 9.00 -13.40
N PHE A 211 9.49 8.50 -14.62
CA PHE A 211 8.90 7.21 -14.97
C PHE A 211 9.67 6.57 -16.11
N MET A 212 9.55 5.26 -16.24
CA MET A 212 10.19 4.47 -17.28
C MET A 212 9.16 3.52 -17.88
N ARG A 213 9.21 3.30 -19.19
CA ARG A 213 8.43 2.25 -19.86
C ARG A 213 8.75 0.90 -19.22
N ASP A 214 7.73 0.12 -18.93
CA ASP A 214 7.92 -1.25 -18.47
C ASP A 214 8.44 -2.10 -19.65
N PRO A 215 9.52 -2.87 -19.47
CA PRO A 215 10.12 -3.63 -20.57
C PRO A 215 9.30 -4.85 -21.00
N GLU A 216 8.37 -5.31 -20.16
CA GLU A 216 7.61 -6.55 -20.40
C GLU A 216 6.15 -6.29 -20.78
N VAL A 217 5.61 -5.12 -20.43
CA VAL A 217 4.18 -4.81 -20.63
C VAL A 217 4.01 -3.50 -21.39
N GLN A 218 3.59 -3.61 -22.64
CA GLN A 218 3.30 -2.47 -23.50
C GLN A 218 2.23 -1.57 -22.87
N GLY A 219 2.46 -0.25 -22.97
CA GLY A 219 1.57 0.80 -22.45
C GLY A 219 1.57 0.96 -20.94
N VAL A 220 2.48 0.27 -20.24
CA VAL A 220 2.68 0.42 -18.79
C VAL A 220 3.98 1.13 -18.50
N PHE A 221 3.96 2.02 -17.51
CA PHE A 221 5.12 2.77 -17.07
C PHE A 221 5.29 2.63 -15.57
N ARG A 222 6.52 2.34 -15.13
CA ARG A 222 6.90 2.35 -13.72
C ARG A 222 7.27 3.76 -13.30
N VAL A 223 6.62 4.29 -12.28
CA VAL A 223 6.90 5.61 -11.70
C VAL A 223 7.98 5.47 -10.62
N SER A 224 9.11 6.15 -10.81
CA SER A 224 10.21 6.16 -9.85
C SER A 224 10.14 7.32 -8.87
N SER A 225 9.54 8.46 -9.25
CA SER A 225 9.24 9.57 -8.33
C SER A 225 8.11 10.46 -8.87
N GLY A 226 7.43 11.20 -7.99
CA GLY A 226 6.40 12.18 -8.38
C GLY A 226 4.97 11.64 -8.46
N ILE A 227 4.69 10.45 -7.86
CA ILE A 227 3.35 9.86 -7.89
C ILE A 227 2.27 10.78 -7.30
N SER A 228 2.59 11.56 -6.26
CA SER A 228 1.66 12.49 -5.64
C SER A 228 1.22 13.59 -6.61
N ASP A 229 2.16 14.12 -7.40
CA ASP A 229 1.88 15.15 -8.39
C ASP A 229 1.04 14.57 -9.52
N LEU A 230 1.39 13.36 -9.98
CA LEU A 230 0.64 12.65 -11.01
C LEU A 230 -0.83 12.45 -10.63
N VAL A 231 -1.14 11.99 -9.42
CA VAL A 231 -2.54 11.75 -9.01
C VAL A 231 -3.34 13.04 -8.80
N THR A 232 -2.69 14.20 -8.81
CA THR A 232 -3.34 15.52 -8.78
C THR A 232 -3.39 16.23 -10.15
N SER A 233 -2.66 15.72 -11.14
CA SER A 233 -2.60 16.26 -12.49
C SER A 233 -3.96 16.28 -13.20
N ASP A 234 -4.09 17.15 -14.21
CA ASP A 234 -5.27 17.17 -15.09
C ASP A 234 -5.40 15.86 -15.87
N HIS A 235 -4.31 15.27 -16.37
CA HIS A 235 -4.34 13.96 -17.03
C HIS A 235 -4.99 12.86 -16.15
N PHE A 236 -4.63 12.80 -14.87
CA PHE A 236 -5.24 11.85 -13.94
C PHE A 236 -6.70 12.20 -13.67
N ARG A 237 -7.04 13.48 -13.50
CA ARG A 237 -8.42 13.96 -13.25
C ARG A 237 -9.35 13.71 -14.44
N ASN A 238 -8.87 13.92 -15.66
CA ASN A 238 -9.61 13.70 -16.90
C ASN A 238 -9.73 12.21 -17.26
N GLY A 239 -8.97 11.34 -16.60
CA GLY A 239 -9.00 9.90 -16.81
C GLY A 239 -8.15 9.44 -17.99
N GLU A 240 -7.20 10.27 -18.43
CA GLU A 240 -6.23 9.98 -19.48
C GLU A 240 -5.09 9.10 -18.94
N ILE A 241 -4.85 9.15 -17.63
CA ILE A 241 -3.89 8.26 -16.94
C ILE A 241 -4.59 7.52 -15.82
N LEU A 242 -4.24 6.23 -15.69
CA LEU A 242 -4.68 5.37 -14.61
C LEU A 242 -3.49 4.84 -13.84
N VAL A 243 -3.59 4.86 -12.51
CA VAL A 243 -2.67 4.12 -11.63
C VAL A 243 -3.21 2.70 -11.49
N GLN A 244 -2.46 1.71 -11.97
CA GLN A 244 -2.86 0.31 -11.92
C GLN A 244 -1.65 -0.60 -11.81
N ASP A 245 -1.72 -1.58 -10.91
CA ASP A 245 -0.64 -2.53 -10.70
C ASP A 245 -0.35 -3.38 -11.94
N LYS A 246 0.94 -3.64 -12.21
CA LYS A 246 1.40 -4.42 -13.36
C LYS A 246 0.75 -5.81 -13.42
N ALA A 247 0.61 -6.50 -12.28
CA ALA A 247 -0.02 -7.82 -12.25
C ALA A 247 -1.50 -7.75 -12.60
N SER A 248 -2.19 -6.66 -12.20
CA SER A 248 -3.58 -6.44 -12.59
C SER A 248 -3.75 -6.14 -14.08
N VAL A 249 -2.79 -5.45 -14.70
CA VAL A 249 -2.78 -5.22 -16.16
C VAL A 249 -2.57 -6.54 -16.89
N LEU A 250 -1.57 -7.33 -16.49
CA LEU A 250 -1.28 -8.64 -17.07
C LEU A 250 -2.47 -9.58 -16.99
N ALA A 251 -3.17 -9.62 -15.84
CA ALA A 251 -4.36 -10.46 -15.66
C ALA A 251 -5.49 -10.11 -16.65
N ALA A 252 -5.73 -8.83 -16.92
CA ALA A 252 -6.75 -8.42 -17.89
C ALA A 252 -6.30 -8.69 -19.34
N LYS A 253 -5.04 -8.37 -19.68
CA LYS A 253 -4.47 -8.61 -21.01
C LYS A 253 -4.40 -10.10 -21.36
N ALA A 254 -4.24 -10.99 -20.37
CA ALA A 254 -4.25 -12.43 -20.57
C ALA A 254 -5.60 -12.95 -21.10
N LEU A 255 -6.69 -12.21 -20.90
CA LEU A 255 -8.01 -12.55 -21.46
C LEU A 255 -8.08 -12.34 -22.98
N GLN A 256 -7.22 -11.46 -23.51
CA GLN A 256 -7.14 -11.16 -24.94
C GLN A 256 -8.49 -10.75 -25.56
N ALA A 257 -9.29 -9.97 -24.82
CA ALA A 257 -10.57 -9.45 -25.30
C ALA A 257 -10.39 -8.55 -26.53
N LYS A 258 -11.33 -8.66 -27.48
CA LYS A 258 -11.31 -7.96 -28.76
C LYS A 258 -12.62 -7.23 -29.02
N GLU A 259 -12.58 -6.36 -30.02
CA GLU A 259 -13.77 -5.71 -30.56
C GLU A 259 -14.86 -6.73 -30.90
N GLY A 260 -16.09 -6.46 -30.47
CA GLY A 260 -17.24 -7.32 -30.74
C GLY A 260 -17.47 -8.48 -29.75
N ASP A 261 -16.50 -8.83 -28.89
CA ASP A 261 -16.66 -9.90 -27.90
C ASP A 261 -17.76 -9.58 -26.87
N THR A 262 -18.41 -10.62 -26.35
CA THR A 262 -19.19 -10.55 -25.11
C THR A 262 -18.32 -10.98 -23.94
N VAL A 263 -17.93 -10.02 -23.10
CA VAL A 263 -17.03 -10.23 -21.96
C VAL A 263 -17.78 -10.05 -20.65
N TRP A 264 -17.52 -10.93 -19.68
CA TRP A 264 -18.04 -10.81 -18.32
C TRP A 264 -16.91 -10.64 -17.30
N ASP A 265 -16.85 -9.47 -16.64
CA ASP A 265 -16.03 -9.25 -15.44
C ASP A 265 -16.86 -9.55 -14.18
N ALA A 266 -16.56 -10.67 -13.53
CA ALA A 266 -17.41 -11.25 -12.51
C ALA A 266 -17.31 -10.57 -11.13
N CYS A 267 -16.18 -9.91 -10.84
CA CYS A 267 -15.88 -9.26 -9.56
C CYS A 267 -15.30 -7.86 -9.84
N ALA A 268 -16.07 -7.07 -10.58
CA ALA A 268 -15.56 -5.93 -11.32
C ALA A 268 -15.11 -4.76 -10.44
N ALA A 269 -15.78 -4.49 -9.31
CA ALA A 269 -15.46 -3.29 -8.53
C ALA A 269 -14.06 -3.41 -7.90
N PRO A 270 -13.20 -2.37 -7.97
CA PRO A 270 -13.52 -0.97 -8.28
C PRO A 270 -13.39 -0.56 -9.77
N GLY A 271 -13.30 -1.49 -10.71
CA GLY A 271 -13.49 -1.27 -12.15
C GLY A 271 -12.22 -1.11 -12.98
N MET A 272 -11.03 -1.30 -12.41
CA MET A 272 -9.76 -1.03 -13.13
C MET A 272 -9.43 -2.07 -14.20
N LYS A 273 -9.76 -3.34 -13.94
CA LYS A 273 -9.61 -4.42 -14.94
C LYS A 273 -10.70 -4.31 -16.00
N THR A 274 -11.94 -4.06 -15.58
CA THR A 274 -13.07 -3.73 -16.46
C THR A 274 -12.73 -2.63 -17.45
N GLN A 275 -12.13 -1.52 -16.98
CA GLN A 275 -11.77 -0.42 -17.87
C GLN A 275 -10.67 -0.80 -18.86
N LEU A 276 -9.69 -1.59 -18.45
CA LEU A 276 -8.67 -2.09 -19.38
C LEU A 276 -9.28 -3.05 -20.41
N LEU A 277 -10.19 -3.94 -20.01
CA LEU A 277 -10.91 -4.79 -20.95
C LEU A 277 -11.69 -3.96 -21.97
N TRP A 278 -12.41 -2.93 -21.51
CA TRP A 278 -13.13 -2.01 -22.39
C TRP A 278 -12.21 -1.28 -23.37
N GLU A 279 -11.01 -0.90 -22.92
CA GLU A 279 -9.97 -0.30 -23.76
C GLU A 279 -9.43 -1.29 -24.80
N GLU A 280 -9.16 -2.56 -24.43
CA GLU A 280 -8.70 -3.59 -25.40
C GLU A 280 -9.79 -3.95 -26.42
N MET A 281 -11.06 -3.84 -26.03
CA MET A 281 -12.23 -4.00 -26.92
C MET A 281 -12.51 -2.73 -27.76
N ASN A 282 -11.64 -1.72 -27.68
CA ASN A 282 -11.76 -0.42 -28.36
C ASN A 282 -13.14 0.25 -28.16
N GLY A 283 -13.69 0.13 -26.96
CA GLY A 283 -14.99 0.69 -26.62
C GLY A 283 -16.18 0.06 -27.37
N SER A 284 -16.04 -1.18 -27.84
CA SER A 284 -17.07 -1.88 -28.64
C SER A 284 -17.38 -3.26 -28.08
N GLY A 285 -18.43 -3.91 -28.60
CA GLY A 285 -18.88 -5.23 -28.11
C GLY A 285 -19.77 -5.12 -26.88
N ARG A 286 -19.77 -6.16 -26.03
CA ARG A 286 -20.62 -6.21 -24.84
C ARG A 286 -19.81 -6.58 -23.60
N LEU A 287 -19.50 -5.58 -22.76
CA LEU A 287 -18.84 -5.81 -21.48
C LEU A 287 -19.84 -5.72 -20.32
N ILE A 288 -20.01 -6.83 -19.59
CA ILE A 288 -20.87 -6.92 -18.41
C ILE A 288 -19.98 -6.98 -17.17
N ALA A 289 -20.18 -6.05 -16.26
CA ALA A 289 -19.39 -5.90 -15.04
C ALA A 289 -20.28 -6.15 -13.82
N THR A 290 -20.04 -7.24 -13.10
CA THR A 290 -20.80 -7.61 -11.90
C THR A 290 -20.00 -7.46 -10.62
N ASP A 291 -20.65 -7.04 -9.55
CA ASP A 291 -20.12 -7.13 -8.18
C ASP A 291 -21.28 -7.35 -7.20
N ARG A 292 -21.01 -8.04 -6.08
CA ARG A 292 -22.03 -8.32 -5.06
C ARG A 292 -22.36 -7.07 -4.23
N SER A 293 -21.45 -6.10 -4.15
CA SER A 293 -21.65 -4.86 -3.39
C SER A 293 -22.20 -3.77 -4.30
N MET A 294 -23.45 -3.36 -4.04
CA MET A 294 -24.09 -2.26 -4.77
C MET A 294 -23.29 -0.95 -4.62
N ASP A 295 -22.85 -0.63 -3.40
CA ASP A 295 -22.10 0.61 -3.14
C ASP A 295 -20.80 0.68 -3.96
N ARG A 296 -20.00 -0.41 -3.94
CA ARG A 296 -18.77 -0.49 -4.73
C ARG A 296 -19.03 -0.42 -6.23
N LEU A 297 -20.15 -0.98 -6.69
CA LEU A 297 -20.57 -0.96 -8.09
C LEU A 297 -20.99 0.45 -8.53
N VAL A 298 -21.73 1.18 -7.69
CA VAL A 298 -22.12 2.58 -7.95
C VAL A 298 -20.88 3.46 -8.06
N ASP A 299 -19.92 3.31 -7.15
CA ASP A 299 -18.64 4.01 -7.22
C ASP A 299 -17.85 3.67 -8.49
N ALA A 300 -17.83 2.39 -8.87
CA ALA A 300 -17.16 1.92 -10.08
C ALA A 300 -17.82 2.47 -11.35
N ALA A 301 -19.15 2.46 -11.43
CA ALA A 301 -19.91 3.01 -12.56
C ALA A 301 -19.72 4.53 -12.67
N SER A 302 -19.77 5.26 -11.55
CA SER A 302 -19.49 6.70 -11.52
C SER A 302 -18.08 7.01 -12.00
N ARG A 303 -17.10 6.22 -11.57
CA ARG A 303 -15.71 6.32 -12.06
C ARG A 303 -15.62 5.96 -13.53
N GLY A 304 -16.39 4.99 -13.99
CA GLY A 304 -16.40 4.52 -15.37
C GLY A 304 -16.77 5.58 -16.39
N LYS A 305 -17.78 6.39 -16.09
CA LYS A 305 -18.12 7.56 -16.92
C LYS A 305 -16.91 8.48 -17.15
N ARG A 306 -16.17 8.76 -16.08
CA ARG A 306 -14.94 9.57 -16.16
C ARG A 306 -13.82 8.87 -16.94
N LEU A 307 -13.83 7.55 -17.06
CA LEU A 307 -12.80 6.78 -17.76
C LEU A 307 -13.19 6.35 -19.18
N GLY A 308 -14.35 6.78 -19.69
CA GLY A 308 -14.84 6.42 -21.04
C GLY A 308 -15.47 5.03 -21.12
N MET A 309 -16.00 4.51 -20.01
CA MET A 309 -16.74 3.25 -19.95
C MET A 309 -18.24 3.46 -20.20
N ASP A 310 -18.57 4.09 -21.33
CA ASP A 310 -19.92 4.63 -21.57
C ASP A 310 -20.99 3.53 -21.72
N ASP A 311 -20.64 2.40 -22.35
CA ASP A 311 -21.57 1.29 -22.64
C ASP A 311 -21.33 0.02 -21.80
N VAL A 312 -20.54 0.12 -20.73
CA VAL A 312 -20.31 -1.01 -19.82
C VAL A 312 -21.57 -1.27 -18.98
N GLN A 313 -22.04 -2.52 -18.97
CA GLN A 313 -23.24 -2.93 -18.24
C GLN A 313 -22.88 -3.28 -16.78
N TRP A 314 -23.11 -2.33 -15.86
CA TRP A 314 -22.89 -2.53 -14.42
C TRP A 314 -24.11 -3.21 -13.77
N VAL A 315 -23.93 -4.41 -13.22
CA VAL A 315 -25.03 -5.20 -12.63
C VAL A 315 -24.66 -5.70 -11.25
N CYS A 316 -25.48 -5.39 -10.24
CA CYS A 316 -25.28 -5.95 -8.90
C CYS A 316 -25.73 -7.41 -8.87
N ALA A 317 -24.78 -8.33 -8.74
CA ALA A 317 -25.07 -9.76 -8.79
C ALA A 317 -24.02 -10.59 -8.04
N ASP A 318 -24.44 -11.77 -7.60
CA ASP A 318 -23.55 -12.78 -7.04
C ASP A 318 -22.96 -13.65 -8.16
N ALA A 319 -21.66 -13.52 -8.41
CA ALA A 319 -20.97 -14.25 -9.46
C ALA A 319 -21.08 -15.78 -9.32
N SER A 320 -21.23 -16.30 -8.10
CA SER A 320 -21.39 -17.75 -7.85
C SER A 320 -22.67 -18.33 -8.47
N LYS A 321 -23.65 -17.47 -8.79
CA LYS A 321 -24.91 -17.86 -9.43
C LYS A 321 -24.85 -17.85 -10.96
N CYS A 322 -23.70 -17.51 -11.55
CA CYS A 322 -23.51 -17.38 -13.00
C CYS A 322 -24.62 -16.51 -13.65
N PRO A 323 -24.72 -15.22 -13.25
CA PRO A 323 -25.79 -14.32 -13.70
C PRO A 323 -25.72 -13.99 -15.20
N VAL A 324 -24.54 -14.13 -15.82
CA VAL A 324 -24.32 -13.90 -17.24
C VAL A 324 -24.19 -15.23 -17.96
N ARG A 325 -24.90 -15.39 -19.08
CA ARG A 325 -24.84 -16.57 -19.95
C ARG A 325 -24.28 -16.15 -21.31
N ASN A 326 -23.67 -17.10 -22.01
CA ASN A 326 -23.13 -16.92 -23.37
C ASN A 326 -22.10 -15.78 -23.47
N ALA A 327 -21.24 -15.62 -22.46
CA ALA A 327 -20.06 -14.78 -22.59
C ALA A 327 -18.97 -15.56 -23.34
N ASP A 328 -18.31 -14.91 -24.29
CA ASP A 328 -17.16 -15.46 -25.02
C ASP A 328 -15.95 -15.55 -24.08
N LEU A 329 -15.79 -14.55 -23.20
CA LEU A 329 -14.68 -14.43 -22.27
C LEU A 329 -15.19 -14.06 -20.87
N ILE A 330 -14.58 -14.63 -19.83
CA ILE A 330 -14.93 -14.36 -18.44
C ILE A 330 -13.66 -14.05 -17.65
N LEU A 331 -13.62 -12.87 -17.01
CA LEU A 331 -12.61 -12.52 -16.03
C LEU A 331 -13.17 -12.76 -14.62
N ILE A 332 -12.46 -13.56 -13.82
CA ILE A 332 -12.79 -13.80 -12.41
C ILE A 332 -11.64 -13.32 -11.53
N ASP A 333 -11.69 -12.06 -11.12
CA ASP A 333 -10.81 -11.51 -10.08
C ASP A 333 -11.39 -11.83 -8.68
N ALA A 334 -11.29 -13.09 -8.28
CA ALA A 334 -11.97 -13.60 -7.10
C ALA A 334 -11.56 -12.85 -5.81
N PRO A 335 -12.50 -12.64 -4.86
CA PRO A 335 -12.16 -12.11 -3.55
C PRO A 335 -11.14 -13.03 -2.86
N CYS A 336 -10.00 -12.47 -2.49
CA CYS A 336 -8.88 -13.22 -1.94
C CYS A 336 -8.41 -12.65 -0.60
N SER A 337 -7.50 -13.37 0.06
CA SER A 337 -6.87 -12.95 1.32
C SER A 337 -6.06 -11.65 1.21
N SER A 338 -5.84 -11.15 -0.02
CA SER A 338 -5.06 -9.94 -0.30
C SER A 338 -3.61 -9.99 0.20
N THR A 339 -3.08 -11.19 0.47
CA THR A 339 -1.69 -11.37 0.94
C THR A 339 -0.66 -10.89 -0.09
N GLY A 340 -1.00 -10.92 -1.38
CA GLY A 340 -0.15 -10.40 -2.46
C GLY A 340 -0.01 -8.88 -2.50
N VAL A 341 -0.83 -8.13 -1.73
CA VAL A 341 -0.74 -6.65 -1.66
C VAL A 341 -0.17 -6.15 -0.32
N PHE A 342 0.49 -7.01 0.46
CA PHE A 342 1.10 -6.67 1.76
C PHE A 342 1.99 -5.42 1.69
N ARG A 343 2.74 -5.26 0.59
CA ARG A 343 3.58 -4.08 0.34
C ARG A 343 2.82 -2.75 0.34
N SER A 344 1.54 -2.79 0.00
CA SER A 344 0.64 -1.63 -0.06
C SER A 344 -0.28 -1.53 1.15
N HIS A 345 -0.69 -2.68 1.69
CA HIS A 345 -1.62 -2.83 2.81
C HIS A 345 -1.02 -3.81 3.85
N PRO A 346 -0.06 -3.34 4.67
CA PRO A 346 0.70 -4.16 5.61
C PRO A 346 -0.07 -4.54 6.88
#